data_AF-A0A6P0UIZ4-F1
#
_entry.id   AF-A0A6P0UIZ4-F1
#
_cell.length_a   1.000
_cell.length_b   1.000
_cell.length_c   1.000
_cell.angle_alpha   90.00
_cell.angle_beta   90.00
_cell.angle_gamma   90.00
#
_symmetry.space_group_name_H-M   'P 1'
#
loop_
_entity.id
_entity.type
_entity.pdbx_description
1 polymer ?
#
loop_
_entity_poly.entity_id
_entity_poly.type
_entity_poly.pdbx_seq_one_letter_code
_entity_poly.pdbx_strand_id
1 'polypeptide(L)'
;MTNWKKLEESFNFLNEYKFKGPIIYPNGVEVNFDYISPYSIVNITYEPGHEYVTRFIKLKSKIKTGDLEKIRWRKLEKSAYKIYNLDLFLDPKNKLKKSIQGHTKGDKNLEYYSTLLKSNPKMLNHNYDDFKTYSLIIKIFR
;
A
#
# COMPACT_ATOMS: atom_id res chain seq x y z
N MET A 1 6.31 0.92 23.69
CA MET A 1 6.18 1.94 22.62
C MET A 1 6.43 1.25 21.30
N THR A 2 5.39 1.00 20.50
CA THR A 2 5.54 0.38 19.18
C THR A 2 6.26 1.37 18.27
N ASN A 3 7.39 0.97 17.69
CA ASN A 3 8.31 1.86 17.01
C ASN A 3 7.80 2.22 15.60
N TRP A 4 6.78 3.09 15.52
CA TRP A 4 6.18 3.58 14.27
C TRP A 4 7.15 4.30 13.34
N LYS A 5 8.29 4.75 13.87
CA LYS A 5 9.38 5.38 13.13
C LYS A 5 9.82 4.56 11.92
N LYS A 6 9.86 3.24 12.05
CA LYS A 6 10.27 2.35 10.96
C LYS A 6 9.26 2.30 9.82
N LEU A 7 7.96 2.39 10.13
CA LEU A 7 6.91 2.47 9.12
C LEU A 7 7.05 3.77 8.34
N GLU A 8 7.24 4.88 9.06
CA GLU A 8 7.46 6.19 8.45
C GLU A 8 8.71 6.19 7.55
N GLU A 9 9.85 5.69 8.04
CA GLU A 9 11.08 5.54 7.23
C GLU A 9 10.85 4.69 5.97
N SER A 10 9.99 3.68 6.05
CA SER A 10 9.70 2.79 4.93
C SER A 10 8.77 3.43 3.89
N PHE A 11 7.81 4.28 4.29
CA PHE A 11 6.72 4.74 3.41
C PHE A 11 6.64 6.25 3.19
N ASN A 12 7.46 7.08 3.85
CA ASN A 12 7.42 8.54 3.66
C ASN A 12 7.76 9.00 2.23
N PHE A 13 8.40 8.16 1.41
CA PHE A 13 8.58 8.43 -0.02
C PHE A 13 7.25 8.64 -0.76
N LEU A 14 6.12 8.15 -0.24
CA LEU A 14 4.78 8.39 -0.80
C LEU A 14 4.41 9.88 -0.84
N ASN A 15 5.02 10.71 0.02
CA ASN A 15 4.80 12.15 0.02
C ASN A 15 5.31 12.81 -1.28
N GLU A 16 6.34 12.24 -1.91
CA GLU A 16 6.83 12.68 -3.23
C GLU A 16 5.78 12.47 -4.34
N TYR A 17 4.84 11.54 -4.12
CA TYR A 17 3.73 11.21 -5.02
C TYR A 17 2.41 11.88 -4.60
N LYS A 18 2.48 12.98 -3.83
CA LYS A 18 1.32 13.78 -3.39
C LYS A 18 0.31 13.00 -2.53
N PHE A 19 0.75 11.91 -1.88
CA PHE A 19 -0.02 11.33 -0.80
C PHE A 19 0.21 12.15 0.48
N LYS A 20 -0.83 12.31 1.28
CA LYS A 20 -0.77 12.89 2.63
C LYS A 20 -0.82 11.76 3.65
N GLY A 21 0.04 11.77 4.67
CA GLY A 21 0.02 10.79 5.74
C GLY A 21 1.40 10.55 6.38
N PRO A 22 1.51 9.51 7.23
CA PRO A 22 0.45 8.55 7.54
C PRO A 22 -0.62 9.14 8.47
N ILE A 23 -1.88 8.88 8.16
CA ILE A 23 -2.99 9.13 9.07
C ILE A 23 -3.23 7.86 9.88
N ILE A 24 -3.06 7.95 11.19
CA ILE A 24 -3.05 6.80 12.09
C ILE A 24 -4.42 6.68 12.78
N TYR A 25 -4.99 5.48 12.80
CA TYR A 25 -6.23 5.21 13.52
C TYR A 25 -6.39 3.73 13.93
N PRO A 26 -7.01 3.46 15.08
CA PRO A 26 -7.38 2.10 15.47
C PRO A 26 -8.58 1.61 14.65
N ASN A 27 -8.63 0.29 14.41
CA ASN A 27 -9.75 -0.42 13.82
C ASN A 27 -9.90 -1.79 14.51
N GLY A 28 -10.65 -1.84 15.61
CA GLY A 28 -10.67 -3.00 16.48
C GLY A 28 -9.29 -3.22 17.12
N VAL A 29 -8.72 -4.41 16.93
CA VAL A 29 -7.36 -4.76 17.40
C VAL A 29 -6.25 -4.28 16.47
N GLU A 30 -6.59 -3.86 15.25
CA GLU A 30 -5.63 -3.40 14.26
C GLU A 30 -5.29 -1.92 14.44
N VAL A 31 -4.07 -1.53 14.07
CA VAL A 31 -3.70 -0.12 13.86
C VAL A 31 -3.48 0.11 12.37
N ASN A 32 -4.15 1.10 11.81
CA ASN A 32 -4.07 1.44 10.39
C ASN A 32 -3.30 2.74 10.18
N PHE A 33 -2.53 2.78 9.09
CA PHE A 33 -1.70 3.88 8.65
C PHE A 33 -2.06 4.18 7.19
N ASP A 34 -2.84 5.23 6.96
CA ASP A 34 -3.29 5.59 5.62
C ASP A 34 -2.45 6.73 5.06
N TYR A 35 -1.83 6.51 3.92
CA TYR A 35 -1.34 7.56 3.04
C TYR A 35 -2.41 7.80 1.97
N ILE A 36 -2.90 9.03 1.83
CA ILE A 36 -4.09 9.36 1.03
C ILE A 36 -3.76 10.39 -0.03
N SER A 37 -4.07 10.07 -1.29
CA SER A 37 -4.11 11.01 -2.41
C SER A 37 -5.56 11.24 -2.86
N PRO A 38 -5.84 12.20 -3.75
CA PRO A 38 -7.19 12.41 -4.28
C PRO A 38 -7.79 11.20 -5.00
N TYR A 39 -6.98 10.23 -5.46
CA TYR A 39 -7.43 9.10 -6.28
C TYR A 39 -7.14 7.72 -5.67
N SER A 40 -6.30 7.65 -4.64
CA SER A 40 -5.90 6.37 -4.07
C SER A 40 -5.42 6.48 -2.64
N ILE A 41 -5.44 5.35 -1.94
CA ILE A 41 -4.98 5.22 -0.56
C ILE A 41 -3.99 4.05 -0.51
N VAL A 42 -2.82 4.27 0.10
CA VAL A 42 -1.93 3.19 0.54
C VAL A 42 -2.20 3.00 2.02
N ASN A 43 -2.78 1.85 2.37
CA ASN A 43 -3.07 1.49 3.74
C ASN A 43 -2.02 0.47 4.20
N ILE A 44 -1.40 0.73 5.35
CA ILE A 44 -0.58 -0.23 6.05
C ILE A 44 -1.31 -0.58 7.34
N THR A 45 -1.53 -1.88 7.60
CA THR A 45 -2.20 -2.37 8.80
C THR A 45 -1.19 -3.11 9.65
N TYR A 46 -1.11 -2.76 10.94
CA TYR A 46 -0.45 -3.55 11.96
C TYR A 46 -1.50 -4.37 12.72
N GLU A 47 -1.30 -5.69 12.73
CA GLU A 47 -2.10 -6.63 13.50
C GLU A 47 -1.23 -7.17 14.65
N PRO A 48 -1.61 -7.00 15.94
CA PRO A 48 -0.84 -7.54 17.04
C PRO A 48 -0.60 -9.06 16.90
N GLY A 49 0.66 -9.48 17.02
CA GLY A 49 1.06 -10.89 16.81
C GLY A 49 1.24 -11.30 15.33
N HIS A 50 1.03 -10.38 14.39
CA HIS A 50 1.19 -10.60 12.95
C HIS A 50 2.12 -9.54 12.34
N GLU A 51 2.52 -9.76 11.08
CA GLU A 51 3.33 -8.83 10.30
C GLU A 51 2.47 -7.69 9.73
N TYR A 52 3.11 -6.60 9.31
CA TYR A 52 2.40 -5.52 8.61
C TYR A 52 1.85 -5.99 7.26
N VAL A 53 0.64 -5.54 6.92
CA VAL A 53 0.00 -5.80 5.63
C VAL A 53 -0.22 -4.48 4.91
N THR A 54 0.23 -4.37 3.65
CA THR A 54 0.01 -3.19 2.82
C THR A 54 -1.05 -3.45 1.75
N ARG A 55 -2.05 -2.59 1.67
CA ARG A 55 -3.10 -2.59 0.66
C ARG A 55 -3.05 -1.32 -0.15
N PHE A 56 -3.29 -1.43 -1.45
CA PHE A 56 -3.52 -0.28 -2.30
C PHE A 56 -4.98 -0.20 -2.70
N ILE A 57 -5.61 0.91 -2.35
CA ILE A 57 -7.02 1.17 -2.60
C ILE A 57 -7.13 2.25 -3.67
N LYS A 58 -7.73 1.92 -4.82
CA LYS A 58 -8.10 2.88 -5.85
C LYS A 58 -9.50 3.40 -5.57
N LEU A 59 -9.66 4.72 -5.53
CA LEU A 59 -10.94 5.38 -5.40
C LEU A 59 -11.61 5.47 -6.78
N LYS A 60 -12.93 5.24 -6.83
CA LYS A 60 -13.70 5.38 -8.08
C LYS A 60 -14.04 6.83 -8.40
N SER A 61 -14.00 7.70 -7.40
CA SER A 61 -14.25 9.13 -7.54
C SER A 61 -13.14 9.91 -6.85
N LYS A 62 -12.80 11.07 -7.42
CA LYS A 62 -11.79 11.96 -6.85
C LYS A 62 -12.30 12.56 -5.55
N ILE A 63 -11.46 12.53 -4.51
CA ILE A 63 -11.71 13.18 -3.24
C ILE A 63 -11.18 14.61 -3.27
N LYS A 64 -11.93 15.56 -2.69
CA LYS A 64 -11.50 16.95 -2.54
C LYS A 64 -10.33 17.04 -1.56
N THR A 65 -9.30 17.80 -1.93
CA THR A 65 -8.03 17.88 -1.17
C THR A 65 -8.20 18.32 0.29
N GLY A 66 -9.24 19.12 0.60
CA GLY A 66 -9.54 19.59 1.96
C GLY A 66 -10.07 18.51 2.91
N ASP A 67 -10.53 17.37 2.38
CA ASP A 67 -11.15 16.30 3.18
C ASP A 67 -10.25 15.07 3.37
N LEU A 68 -9.08 15.03 2.73
CA LEU A 68 -8.21 13.84 2.66
C LEU A 68 -7.88 13.30 4.06
N GLU A 69 -7.55 14.17 5.02
CA GLU A 69 -7.14 13.78 6.38
C GLU A 69 -8.29 13.22 7.24
N LYS A 70 -9.54 13.44 6.83
CA LYS A 70 -10.74 12.94 7.51
C LYS A 70 -11.19 11.58 6.99
N ILE A 71 -10.66 11.15 5.85
CA ILE A 71 -11.07 9.91 5.21
C ILE A 71 -10.38 8.72 5.85
N ARG A 72 -11.16 7.65 6.00
CA ARG A 72 -10.71 6.35 6.46
C ARG A 72 -11.26 5.36 5.45
N TRP A 73 -10.40 4.68 4.69
CA TRP A 73 -10.89 3.84 3.59
C TRP A 73 -11.82 2.73 4.09
N ARG A 74 -11.59 2.22 5.31
CA ARG A 74 -12.44 1.23 5.99
C ARG A 74 -13.87 1.72 6.25
N LYS A 75 -14.10 3.04 6.30
CA LYS A 75 -15.43 3.66 6.46
C LYS A 75 -16.11 3.98 5.13
N LEU A 76 -15.41 3.83 4.01
CA LEU A 76 -16.01 4.04 2.68
C LEU A 76 -16.91 2.86 2.34
N GLU A 77 -17.97 3.13 1.59
CA GLU A 77 -18.77 2.06 0.99
C GLU A 77 -17.92 1.25 0.00
N LYS A 78 -18.14 -0.07 -0.05
CA LYS A 78 -17.45 -0.96 -1.01
C LYS A 78 -17.65 -0.52 -2.47
N SER A 79 -18.77 0.15 -2.75
CA SER A 79 -19.10 0.73 -4.05
C SER A 79 -18.10 1.83 -4.46
N ALA A 80 -17.47 2.54 -3.52
CA ALA A 80 -16.65 3.72 -3.77
C ALA A 80 -15.18 3.42 -4.11
N TYR A 81 -14.72 2.18 -3.95
CA TYR A 81 -13.32 1.84 -4.15
C TYR A 81 -13.10 0.46 -4.77
N LYS A 82 -11.85 0.18 -5.13
CA LYS A 82 -11.33 -1.13 -5.54
C LYS A 82 -10.00 -1.36 -4.84
N ILE A 83 -9.82 -2.52 -4.22
CA ILE A 83 -8.54 -2.94 -3.64
C ILE A 83 -7.74 -3.68 -4.70
N TYR A 84 -6.46 -3.34 -4.83
CA TYR A 84 -5.51 -4.08 -5.65
C TYR A 84 -4.61 -4.94 -4.77
N ASN A 85 -4.43 -6.19 -5.20
CA ASN A 85 -3.49 -7.08 -4.55
C ASN A 85 -2.08 -6.84 -5.12
N LEU A 86 -1.20 -6.20 -4.32
CA LEU A 86 0.09 -5.72 -4.82
C LEU A 86 1.02 -6.86 -5.23
N ASP A 87 1.16 -7.87 -4.38
CA ASP A 87 2.04 -9.01 -4.61
C ASP A 87 1.65 -9.78 -5.88
N LEU A 88 0.36 -10.04 -6.07
CA LEU A 88 -0.16 -10.77 -7.23
C LEU A 88 0.20 -10.08 -8.54
N PHE A 89 0.06 -8.76 -8.64
CA PHE A 89 0.19 -8.04 -9.92
C PHE A 89 1.59 -7.47 -10.17
N LEU A 90 2.34 -7.18 -9.10
CA LEU A 90 3.65 -6.52 -9.21
C LEU A 90 4.81 -7.47 -8.94
N ASP A 91 4.60 -8.56 -8.20
CA ASP A 91 5.58 -9.64 -8.00
C ASP A 91 4.93 -11.04 -8.15
N PRO A 92 4.27 -11.35 -9.29
CA PRO A 92 3.50 -12.59 -9.47
C PRO A 92 4.32 -13.87 -9.28
N LYS A 93 5.65 -13.81 -9.45
CA LYS A 93 6.58 -14.93 -9.26
C LYS A 93 7.21 -14.97 -7.86
N ASN A 94 6.82 -14.06 -6.97
CA ASN A 94 7.37 -13.88 -5.62
C ASN A 94 8.91 -13.72 -5.62
N LYS A 95 9.51 -13.15 -6.68
CA LYS A 95 10.96 -13.01 -6.79
C LYS A 95 11.49 -12.03 -5.75
N LEU A 96 10.84 -10.87 -5.63
CA LEU A 96 11.22 -9.86 -4.64
C LEU A 96 10.93 -10.38 -3.23
N LYS A 97 9.77 -11.00 -3.01
CA LYS A 97 9.40 -11.58 -1.71
C LYS A 97 10.44 -12.59 -1.23
N LYS A 98 10.88 -13.51 -2.09
CA LYS A 98 11.92 -14.50 -1.78
C LYS A 98 13.28 -13.86 -1.48
N SER A 99 13.66 -12.83 -2.22
CA SER A 99 14.90 -12.08 -1.97
C SER A 99 14.92 -11.47 -0.57
N ILE A 100 13.82 -10.86 -0.15
CA ILE A 100 13.71 -10.18 1.15
C ILE A 100 13.60 -11.18 2.31
N GLN A 101 12.98 -12.34 2.08
CA GLN A 101 12.88 -13.40 3.09
C GLN A 101 14.23 -13.91 3.59
N GLY A 102 15.30 -13.82 2.78
CA GLY A 102 16.66 -14.20 3.17
C GLY A 102 17.37 -13.23 4.13
N HIS A 103 16.84 -12.02 4.33
CA HIS A 103 17.43 -11.03 5.23
C HIS A 103 16.96 -11.23 6.69
N THR A 104 17.86 -11.04 7.66
CA THR A 104 17.59 -11.26 9.11
C THR A 104 17.30 -9.98 9.89
N LYS A 105 17.38 -8.79 9.26
CA LYS A 105 17.16 -7.51 9.92
C LYS A 105 15.82 -6.92 9.50
N GLY A 106 14.97 -6.65 10.49
CA GLY A 106 13.81 -5.80 10.33
C GLY A 106 12.49 -6.52 10.03
N ASP A 107 11.52 -5.77 9.47
CA ASP A 107 10.17 -6.26 9.25
C ASP A 107 10.06 -6.48 7.74
N LYS A 108 9.98 -7.75 7.37
CA LYS A 108 10.12 -8.18 5.98
C LYS A 108 8.97 -7.68 5.12
N ASN A 109 7.78 -7.51 5.68
CA ASN A 109 6.64 -7.02 4.91
C ASN A 109 6.71 -5.51 4.68
N LEU A 110 7.12 -4.71 5.67
CA LEU A 110 7.35 -3.28 5.45
C LEU A 110 8.40 -3.06 4.36
N GLU A 111 9.53 -3.78 4.43
CA GLU A 111 10.59 -3.70 3.42
C GLU A 111 10.10 -4.17 2.05
N TYR A 112 9.38 -5.29 2.00
CA TYR A 112 8.83 -5.86 0.77
C TYR A 112 7.86 -4.91 0.07
N TYR A 113 6.83 -4.44 0.76
CA TYR A 113 5.83 -3.58 0.15
C TYR A 113 6.36 -2.18 -0.15
N SER A 114 7.26 -1.63 0.68
CA SER A 114 7.96 -0.37 0.36
C SER A 114 8.76 -0.50 -0.93
N THR A 115 9.59 -1.54 -1.04
CA THR A 115 10.41 -1.80 -2.24
C THR A 115 9.53 -2.04 -3.46
N LEU A 116 8.47 -2.85 -3.32
CA LEU A 116 7.55 -3.16 -4.41
C LEU A 116 6.90 -1.90 -4.98
N LEU A 117 6.46 -0.97 -4.12
CA LEU A 117 5.87 0.30 -4.54
C LEU A 117 6.90 1.24 -5.16
N LYS A 118 8.12 1.34 -4.59
CA LYS A 118 9.21 2.15 -5.16
C LYS A 118 9.62 1.68 -6.56
N SER A 119 9.67 0.37 -6.78
CA SER A 119 10.00 -0.22 -8.09
C SER A 119 8.86 -0.13 -9.11
N ASN A 120 7.62 0.19 -8.68
CA ASN A 120 6.45 0.26 -9.55
C ASN A 120 5.68 1.60 -9.35
N PRO A 121 6.31 2.76 -9.63
CA PRO A 121 5.75 4.07 -9.27
C PRO A 121 4.54 4.49 -10.12
N LYS A 122 4.27 3.81 -11.25
CA LYS A 122 3.16 4.12 -12.16
C LYS A 122 1.82 4.25 -11.43
N MET A 123 1.55 3.35 -10.49
CA MET A 123 0.30 3.35 -9.73
C MET A 123 0.19 4.46 -8.71
N LEU A 124 1.33 4.93 -8.18
CA LEU A 124 1.38 6.10 -7.29
C LEU A 124 1.04 7.38 -8.08
N ASN A 125 1.35 7.39 -9.38
CA ASN A 125 0.93 8.41 -10.35
C ASN A 125 -0.43 8.11 -11.02
N HIS A 126 -1.25 7.26 -10.41
CA HIS A 126 -2.61 6.91 -10.86
C HIS A 126 -2.71 6.20 -12.22
N ASN A 127 -1.61 5.62 -12.71
CA ASN A 127 -1.63 4.67 -13.82
C ASN A 127 -1.75 3.23 -13.29
N TYR A 128 -2.84 2.55 -13.63
CA TYR A 128 -3.16 1.20 -13.14
C TYR A 128 -3.01 0.10 -14.19
N ASP A 129 -2.28 0.34 -15.28
CA ASP A 129 -2.14 -0.62 -16.38
C ASP A 129 -1.52 -1.94 -15.94
N ASP A 130 -0.64 -1.92 -14.94
CA ASP A 130 -0.03 -3.12 -14.35
C ASP A 130 -1.03 -4.04 -13.63
N PHE A 131 -2.22 -3.53 -13.30
CA PHE A 131 -3.29 -4.29 -12.63
C PHE A 131 -4.35 -4.84 -13.59
N LYS A 132 -4.12 -4.75 -14.90
CA LYS A 132 -4.96 -5.40 -15.92
C LYS A 132 -4.58 -6.88 -16.00
N THR A 133 -5.57 -7.76 -16.19
CA THR A 133 -5.36 -9.22 -16.29
C THR A 133 -4.33 -9.60 -17.35
N TYR A 134 -4.36 -8.95 -18.52
CA TYR A 134 -3.37 -9.15 -19.58
C TYR A 134 -1.93 -8.87 -19.10
N SER A 135 -1.72 -7.82 -18.31
CA SER A 135 -0.41 -7.45 -17.76
C SER A 135 0.10 -8.52 -16.79
N LEU A 136 -0.80 -9.08 -15.97
CA LEU A 136 -0.49 -10.20 -15.09
C LEU A 136 -0.06 -11.44 -15.87
N ILE A 137 -0.82 -11.82 -16.91
CA ILE A 137 -0.51 -12.98 -17.76
C ILE A 137 0.89 -12.83 -18.37
N ILE A 138 1.22 -11.68 -18.95
CA ILE A 138 2.56 -11.44 -19.51
C ILE A 138 3.65 -11.63 -18.46
N LYS A 139 3.47 -11.08 -17.25
CA LYS A 139 4.48 -11.17 -16.18
C LYS A 139 4.66 -12.59 -15.65
N ILE A 140 3.64 -13.44 -15.74
CA ILE A 140 3.72 -14.85 -15.36
C ILE A 140 4.46 -15.66 -16.44
N PHE A 141 4.15 -15.44 -17.72
CA PHE A 141 4.67 -16.26 -18.82
C PHE A 141 5.99 -15.77 -19.44
N ARG A 142 6.46 -14.56 -19.12
CA ARG A 142 7.85 -14.10 -19.36
C ARG A 142 8.72 -14.42 -18.16
#